data_AF-A0A509LBF9-F1
#
_entry.id   AF-A0A509LBF9-F1
#
_cell.length_a   1.000
_cell.length_b   1.000
_cell.length_c   1.000
_cell.angle_alpha   90.00
_cell.angle_beta   90.00
_cell.angle_gamma   90.00
#
_symmetry.space_group_name_H-M   'P 1'
#
loop_
_entity.id
_entity.type
_entity.pdbx_description
1 polymer ?
#
loop_
_entity_poly.entity_id
_entity_poly.type
_entity_poly.pdbx_seq_one_letter_code
_entity_poly.pdbx_strand_id
1 'polypeptide(L)'
;MQIRVMSWNMAGAKLLGKLAGPPAKAAERYVSAYNSVWNNEILPFLASFENPPEYPDVILLQECIGFLRHTKQRSERWQSGEEILRKIFDNYTTFFFPALSSYTHPHPAKWEKYRRGQAIGNYLPEDIEAQQGYGVCIRDQSLLRKIWVPIETDIPEGSDDPKMQSMFHHCFEKTTLTTGAYLGNRDTEPRLAVMGRIILPDNSPAGYRYVNFLNTHLTTLKGERTGSIRINQQASATRSIQLNMILNNVVSAYQEADKYRVRRSTPDRKEDVWIIAGDLNSTAESEEVSLLRRAGFLDGTPDKKLVDATGSQFHNQIGTKWSLNNTNLPPTALDHIMCGLERTSFSENGIDLTGSMRPYRPRFPEGYEEFETDHAVMFSSFEL
;
A
#
# COMPACT_ATOMS: atom_id res chain seq x y z
N MET A 1 -16.15 12.99 11.01
CA MET A 1 -15.55 13.10 9.64
C MET A 1 -15.11 11.71 9.26
N GLN A 2 -15.30 11.27 8.02
CA GLN A 2 -14.98 9.89 7.65
C GLN A 2 -13.79 9.79 6.71
N ILE A 3 -12.93 8.79 6.91
CA ILE A 3 -11.93 8.34 5.94
C ILE A 3 -12.03 6.83 5.77
N ARG A 4 -12.11 6.38 4.51
CA ARG A 4 -12.05 4.96 4.15
C ARG A 4 -10.73 4.64 3.48
N VAL A 5 -10.05 3.62 3.99
CA VAL A 5 -8.75 3.18 3.48
C VAL A 5 -8.83 1.71 3.08
N MET A 6 -8.36 1.42 1.88
CA MET A 6 -8.15 0.06 1.40
C MET A 6 -6.65 -0.24 1.30
N SER A 7 -6.24 -1.43 1.71
CA SER A 7 -4.88 -1.92 1.48
C SER A 7 -4.90 -3.27 0.76
N TRP A 8 -4.03 -3.45 -0.24
CA TRP A 8 -3.97 -4.68 -1.01
C TRP A 8 -2.60 -4.97 -1.62
N ASN A 9 -2.08 -6.18 -1.39
CA ASN A 9 -0.90 -6.68 -2.08
C ASN A 9 -1.30 -7.29 -3.44
N MET A 10 -0.83 -6.67 -4.53
CA MET A 10 -1.22 -7.04 -5.89
C MET A 10 -0.34 -8.13 -6.53
N ALA A 11 0.68 -8.64 -5.82
CA ALA A 11 1.58 -9.69 -6.33
C ALA A 11 2.13 -9.41 -7.75
N GLY A 12 2.39 -8.15 -8.10
CA GLY A 12 2.64 -7.71 -9.48
C GLY A 12 3.90 -8.29 -10.11
N ALA A 13 4.84 -8.82 -9.31
CA ALA A 13 6.00 -9.55 -9.81
C ALA A 13 5.63 -10.77 -10.68
N LYS A 14 4.42 -11.34 -10.52
CA LYS A 14 3.89 -12.41 -11.36
C LYS A 14 3.79 -12.01 -12.83
N LEU A 15 3.53 -10.72 -13.13
CA LEU A 15 3.47 -10.20 -14.49
C LEU A 15 4.78 -10.43 -15.27
N LEU A 16 5.94 -10.32 -14.60
CA LEU A 16 7.23 -10.54 -15.25
C LEU A 16 7.38 -11.95 -15.81
N GLY A 17 6.66 -12.93 -15.24
CA GLY A 17 6.62 -14.30 -15.73
C GLY A 17 5.59 -14.56 -16.84
N LYS A 18 4.76 -13.57 -17.17
CA LYS A 18 3.54 -13.74 -17.98
C LYS A 18 3.31 -12.55 -18.92
N LEU A 19 4.38 -11.86 -19.33
CA LEU A 19 4.28 -10.72 -20.24
C LEU A 19 3.55 -11.11 -21.54
N ALA A 20 2.76 -10.21 -22.11
CA ALA A 20 2.13 -10.50 -23.40
C ALA A 20 3.15 -10.53 -24.55
N GLY A 21 2.91 -11.37 -25.55
CA GLY A 21 3.69 -11.38 -26.80
C GLY A 21 3.57 -10.05 -27.57
N PRO A 22 4.60 -9.57 -28.29
CA PRO A 22 4.47 -8.39 -29.15
C PRO A 22 3.43 -8.58 -30.24
N PRO A 23 2.70 -7.53 -30.67
CA PRO A 23 2.80 -6.13 -30.26
C PRO A 23 1.95 -5.76 -29.02
N ALA A 24 1.27 -6.72 -28.39
CA ALA A 24 0.34 -6.46 -27.31
C ALA A 24 0.99 -5.75 -26.10
N LYS A 25 0.16 -5.01 -25.37
CA LYS A 25 0.52 -4.32 -24.14
C LYS A 25 1.05 -5.33 -23.12
N ALA A 26 2.22 -5.05 -22.55
CA ALA A 26 2.93 -5.99 -21.68
C ALA A 26 2.06 -6.44 -20.50
N ALA A 27 1.27 -5.52 -19.94
CA ALA A 27 0.41 -5.74 -18.79
C ALA A 27 -1.07 -5.96 -19.13
N GLU A 28 -1.44 -6.17 -20.39
CA GLU A 28 -2.86 -6.19 -20.82
C GLU A 28 -3.72 -7.20 -20.06
N ARG A 29 -3.29 -8.47 -20.03
CA ARG A 29 -4.03 -9.53 -19.31
C ARG A 29 -4.05 -9.30 -17.80
N TYR A 30 -2.96 -8.77 -17.24
CA TYR A 30 -2.89 -8.42 -15.82
C TYR A 30 -3.87 -7.28 -15.48
N VAL A 31 -3.90 -6.23 -16.28
CA VAL A 31 -4.85 -5.12 -16.13
C VAL A 31 -6.29 -5.62 -16.25
N SER A 32 -6.58 -6.47 -17.24
CA SER A 32 -7.91 -7.08 -17.42
C SER A 32 -8.34 -7.89 -16.20
N ALA A 33 -7.46 -8.74 -15.68
CA ALA A 33 -7.71 -9.55 -14.49
C ALA A 33 -8.05 -8.67 -13.27
N TYR A 34 -7.17 -7.72 -12.94
CA TYR A 34 -7.33 -6.88 -11.76
C TYR A 34 -8.47 -5.88 -11.90
N ASN A 35 -8.72 -5.32 -13.08
CA ASN A 35 -9.88 -4.45 -13.34
C ASN A 35 -11.19 -5.23 -13.21
N SER A 36 -11.25 -6.46 -13.71
CA SER A 36 -12.41 -7.34 -13.52
C SER A 36 -12.65 -7.66 -12.05
N VAL A 37 -11.60 -8.05 -11.31
CA VAL A 37 -11.69 -8.28 -9.86
C VAL A 37 -12.15 -7.03 -9.11
N TRP A 38 -11.60 -5.87 -9.45
CA TRP A 38 -12.00 -4.60 -8.84
C TRP A 38 -13.50 -4.33 -9.05
N ASN A 39 -13.95 -4.38 -10.31
CA ASN A 39 -15.32 -4.00 -10.68
C ASN A 39 -16.38 -5.03 -10.32
N ASN A 40 -16.05 -6.33 -10.38
CA ASN A 40 -17.03 -7.41 -10.28
C ASN A 40 -17.01 -8.12 -8.91
N GLU A 41 -15.94 -7.97 -8.12
CA GLU A 41 -15.81 -8.64 -6.82
C GLU A 41 -15.66 -7.64 -5.68
N ILE A 42 -14.66 -6.76 -5.76
CA ILE A 42 -14.31 -5.86 -4.66
C ILE A 42 -15.36 -4.75 -4.51
N LEU A 43 -15.68 -4.02 -5.57
CA LEU A 43 -16.68 -2.95 -5.51
C LEU A 43 -18.07 -3.43 -5.05
N PRO A 44 -18.61 -4.55 -5.56
CA PRO A 44 -19.86 -5.10 -5.04
C PRO A 44 -19.78 -5.52 -3.57
N PHE A 45 -18.66 -6.11 -3.12
CA PHE A 45 -18.45 -6.42 -1.70
C PHE A 45 -18.52 -5.15 -0.83
N LEU A 46 -17.82 -4.08 -1.24
CA LEU A 46 -17.86 -2.79 -0.53
C LEU A 46 -19.23 -2.11 -0.58
N ALA A 47 -20.05 -2.42 -1.59
CA ALA A 47 -21.40 -1.88 -1.76
C ALA A 47 -22.51 -2.70 -1.05
N SER A 48 -22.19 -3.86 -0.49
CA SER A 48 -23.18 -4.81 0.04
C SER A 48 -23.77 -4.45 1.41
N PHE A 49 -23.28 -3.41 2.06
CA PHE A 49 -23.77 -2.93 3.34
C PHE A 49 -24.80 -1.81 3.14
N GLU A 50 -25.74 -1.62 4.09
CA GLU A 50 -26.97 -0.81 3.98
C GLU A 50 -26.79 0.72 3.74
N ASN A 51 -25.62 1.15 3.29
CA ASN A 51 -25.26 2.51 2.92
C ASN A 51 -24.90 2.59 1.42
N PRO A 52 -24.96 3.79 0.79
CA PRO A 52 -24.50 3.95 -0.59
C PRO A 52 -23.07 3.41 -0.76
N PRO A 53 -22.70 2.94 -1.97
CA PRO A 53 -21.44 2.22 -2.20
C PRO A 53 -20.25 2.95 -1.58
N GLU A 54 -19.63 2.32 -0.57
CA GLU A 54 -18.54 2.91 0.19
C GLU A 54 -17.21 2.70 -0.53
N TYR A 55 -16.95 3.54 -1.53
CA TYR A 55 -15.65 3.57 -2.22
C TYR A 55 -14.56 4.08 -1.27
N PRO A 56 -13.37 3.44 -1.23
CA PRO A 56 -12.26 3.94 -0.42
C PRO A 56 -11.83 5.34 -0.86
N ASP A 57 -11.46 6.19 0.09
CA ASP A 57 -10.90 7.51 -0.20
C ASP A 57 -9.43 7.38 -0.63
N VAL A 58 -8.73 6.40 -0.03
CA VAL A 58 -7.32 6.09 -0.28
C VAL A 58 -7.15 4.58 -0.47
N ILE A 59 -6.47 4.18 -1.55
CA ILE A 59 -6.05 2.80 -1.80
C ILE A 59 -4.53 2.72 -1.72
N LEU A 60 -4.02 1.80 -0.91
CA LEU A 60 -2.59 1.58 -0.66
C LEU A 60 -2.21 0.19 -1.18
N LEU A 61 -1.36 0.16 -2.21
CA LEU A 61 -1.05 -1.06 -2.95
C LEU A 61 0.42 -1.46 -2.79
N GLN A 62 0.67 -2.75 -2.54
CA GLN A 62 2.01 -3.31 -2.44
C GLN A 62 2.30 -4.24 -3.62
N GLU A 63 3.59 -4.42 -3.91
CA GLU A 63 4.09 -5.23 -5.04
C GLU A 63 3.54 -4.81 -6.42
N CYS A 64 3.23 -3.53 -6.61
CA CYS A 64 2.86 -3.01 -7.92
C CYS A 64 4.03 -3.13 -8.90
N ILE A 65 3.70 -3.25 -10.19
CA ILE A 65 4.67 -3.40 -11.28
C ILE A 65 4.52 -2.27 -12.29
N GLY A 66 5.64 -1.83 -12.88
CA GLY A 66 5.68 -0.86 -13.96
C GLY A 66 6.85 -1.11 -14.90
N PHE A 67 6.81 -0.47 -16.07
CA PHE A 67 7.89 -0.50 -17.04
C PHE A 67 8.26 0.92 -17.47
N LEU A 68 9.55 1.19 -17.62
CA LEU A 68 10.07 2.42 -18.17
C LEU A 68 10.97 2.11 -19.36
N ARG A 69 10.74 2.77 -20.49
CA ARG A 69 11.63 2.70 -21.64
C ARG A 69 12.62 3.86 -21.60
N HIS A 70 13.92 3.56 -21.65
CA HIS A 70 14.98 4.57 -21.61
C HIS A 70 15.28 5.21 -22.98
N THR A 71 14.80 4.61 -24.07
CA THR A 71 14.94 5.19 -25.40
C THR A 71 13.90 6.30 -25.64
N LYS A 72 14.23 7.28 -26.49
CA LYS A 72 13.31 8.38 -26.85
C LYS A 72 12.05 7.91 -27.60
N GLN A 73 12.02 6.66 -28.06
CA GLN A 73 10.89 6.10 -28.78
C GLN A 73 9.77 5.76 -27.80
N ARG A 74 8.62 6.41 -27.92
CA ARG A 74 7.42 6.01 -27.18
C ARG A 74 7.04 4.58 -27.56
N SER A 75 6.70 3.77 -26.56
CA SER A 75 6.20 2.42 -26.75
C SER A 75 4.85 2.28 -26.07
N GLU A 76 3.82 1.92 -26.83
CA GLU A 76 2.52 1.62 -26.25
C GLU A 76 2.49 0.26 -25.54
N ARG A 77 3.49 -0.59 -25.82
CA ARG A 77 3.63 -1.92 -25.20
C ARG A 77 4.03 -1.81 -23.73
N TRP A 78 5.03 -1.01 -23.42
CA TRP A 78 5.64 -0.94 -22.09
C TRP A 78 5.03 0.20 -21.29
N GLN A 79 4.08 -0.14 -20.43
CA GLN A 79 3.27 0.80 -19.68
C GLN A 79 3.93 1.14 -18.34
N SER A 80 3.88 2.41 -17.94
CA SER A 80 4.34 2.81 -16.61
C SER A 80 3.46 2.18 -15.52
N GLY A 81 3.98 2.08 -14.28
CA GLY A 81 3.19 1.58 -13.16
C GLY A 81 1.93 2.42 -12.91
N GLU A 82 2.04 3.74 -13.06
CA GLU A 82 0.89 4.65 -12.97
C GLU A 82 -0.16 4.40 -14.07
N GLU A 83 0.27 4.18 -15.32
CA GLU A 83 -0.65 3.85 -16.41
C GLU A 83 -1.35 2.50 -16.21
N ILE A 84 -0.68 1.52 -15.62
CA ILE A 84 -1.26 0.23 -15.25
C ILE A 84 -2.31 0.43 -14.16
N LEU A 85 -1.96 1.12 -13.07
CA LEU A 85 -2.87 1.37 -11.95
C LEU A 85 -4.10 2.16 -12.37
N ARG A 86 -3.94 3.22 -13.17
CA ARG A 86 -5.04 4.04 -13.68
C ARG A 86 -6.04 3.25 -14.54
N LYS A 87 -5.60 2.18 -15.23
CA LYS A 87 -6.53 1.32 -15.97
C LYS A 87 -7.29 0.34 -15.07
N ILE A 88 -6.72 -0.01 -13.92
CA ILE A 88 -7.37 -0.89 -12.94
C ILE A 88 -8.36 -0.07 -12.10
N PHE A 89 -7.93 1.11 -11.62
CA PHE A 89 -8.65 2.03 -10.74
C PHE A 89 -8.94 3.37 -11.45
N ASP A 90 -9.75 3.32 -12.50
CA ASP A 90 -10.03 4.42 -13.44
C ASP A 90 -10.65 5.68 -12.81
N ASN A 91 -11.36 5.53 -11.70
CA ASN A 91 -11.98 6.61 -10.94
C ASN A 91 -11.06 7.23 -9.87
N TYR A 92 -9.78 6.89 -9.88
CA TYR A 92 -8.80 7.37 -8.90
C TYR A 92 -7.65 8.09 -9.61
N THR A 93 -7.09 9.08 -8.92
CA THR A 93 -5.78 9.62 -9.26
C THR A 93 -4.72 8.68 -8.71
N THR A 94 -3.91 8.09 -9.59
CA THR A 94 -2.97 7.03 -9.23
C THR A 94 -1.53 7.52 -9.22
N PHE A 95 -0.73 6.99 -8.31
CA PHE A 95 0.69 7.28 -8.17
C PHE A 95 1.46 5.97 -8.02
N PHE A 96 2.63 5.88 -8.63
CA PHE A 96 3.50 4.70 -8.54
C PHE A 96 4.89 5.08 -8.02
N PHE A 97 5.35 4.33 -7.01
CA PHE A 97 6.59 4.57 -6.31
C PHE A 97 7.48 3.31 -6.40
N PRO A 98 8.39 3.25 -7.39
CA PRO A 98 9.27 2.10 -7.53
C PRO A 98 10.23 2.01 -6.35
N ALA A 99 10.32 0.83 -5.74
CA ALA A 99 11.25 0.51 -4.66
C ALA A 99 12.49 -0.23 -5.19
N LEU A 100 12.28 -1.05 -6.22
CA LEU A 100 13.27 -1.90 -6.84
C LEU A 100 13.13 -1.80 -8.35
N SER A 101 14.25 -1.75 -9.10
CA SER A 101 14.19 -1.85 -10.56
C SER A 101 15.38 -2.56 -11.18
N SER A 102 15.23 -3.01 -12.42
CA SER A 102 16.30 -3.67 -13.19
C SER A 102 17.46 -2.74 -13.54
N TYR A 103 17.29 -1.43 -13.36
CA TYR A 103 18.30 -0.42 -13.64
C TYR A 103 19.01 0.07 -12.37
N THR A 104 18.24 0.47 -11.34
CA THR A 104 18.80 0.98 -10.07
C THR A 104 19.30 -0.13 -9.16
N HIS A 105 18.79 -1.35 -9.34
CA HIS A 105 19.14 -2.52 -8.53
C HIS A 105 19.42 -3.74 -9.44
N PRO A 106 20.45 -3.69 -10.31
CA PRO A 106 20.61 -4.58 -11.45
C PRO A 106 21.13 -5.99 -11.11
N HIS A 107 20.94 -6.47 -9.88
CA HIS A 107 21.54 -7.72 -9.42
C HIS A 107 21.12 -8.93 -10.30
N PRO A 108 22.07 -9.69 -10.89
CA PRO A 108 21.78 -10.72 -11.87
C PRO A 108 20.80 -11.80 -11.39
N ALA A 109 20.91 -12.22 -10.13
CA ALA A 109 20.06 -13.26 -9.54
C ALA A 109 18.54 -12.98 -9.65
N LYS A 110 18.11 -11.70 -9.68
CA LYS A 110 16.70 -11.32 -9.87
C LYS A 110 16.34 -11.18 -11.34
N TRP A 111 17.17 -10.47 -12.11
CA TRP A 111 16.77 -9.95 -13.42
C TRP A 111 17.18 -10.81 -14.61
N GLU A 112 18.25 -11.58 -14.50
CA GLU A 112 18.86 -12.25 -15.66
C GLU A 112 17.93 -13.30 -16.30
N LYS A 113 17.09 -13.94 -15.47
CA LYS A 113 16.06 -14.88 -15.93
C LYS A 113 15.04 -14.26 -16.89
N TYR A 114 14.83 -12.94 -16.83
CA TYR A 114 13.93 -12.22 -17.73
C TYR A 114 14.66 -11.63 -18.96
N ARG A 115 15.97 -11.40 -18.84
CA ARG A 115 16.82 -10.91 -19.94
C ARG A 115 17.24 -12.01 -20.90
N ARG A 116 17.47 -13.25 -20.45
CA ARG A 116 17.96 -14.31 -21.35
C ARG A 116 16.85 -15.13 -22.02
N GLY A 117 15.58 -14.87 -21.71
CA GLY A 117 14.45 -15.71 -22.17
C GLY A 117 14.54 -17.18 -21.72
N GLN A 118 15.43 -17.50 -20.78
CA GLN A 118 15.92 -18.87 -20.53
C GLN A 118 14.94 -19.79 -19.78
N ALA A 119 13.76 -19.30 -19.36
CA ALA A 119 12.75 -20.13 -18.70
C ALA A 119 11.29 -19.64 -18.88
N ILE A 120 11.10 -18.50 -19.55
CA ILE A 120 9.81 -17.78 -19.59
C ILE A 120 9.67 -17.28 -21.02
N GLY A 121 8.53 -17.54 -21.65
CA GLY A 121 8.30 -17.25 -23.08
C GLY A 121 8.38 -15.77 -23.49
N ASN A 122 8.76 -14.85 -22.60
CA ASN A 122 8.79 -13.42 -22.88
C ASN A 122 10.05 -12.75 -22.32
N TYR A 123 10.82 -12.18 -23.24
CA TYR A 123 12.07 -11.46 -23.03
C TYR A 123 11.81 -9.99 -22.65
N LEU A 124 12.51 -9.48 -21.62
CA LEU A 124 12.61 -8.05 -21.33
C LEU A 124 13.80 -7.45 -22.11
N PRO A 125 13.56 -6.53 -23.06
CA PRO A 125 14.64 -5.85 -23.76
C PRO A 125 15.54 -5.02 -22.82
N GLU A 126 16.80 -4.85 -23.22
CA GLU A 126 17.79 -4.11 -22.42
C GLU A 126 17.42 -2.64 -22.20
N ASP A 127 16.67 -2.03 -23.13
CA ASP A 127 16.21 -0.65 -23.04
C ASP A 127 14.97 -0.46 -22.15
N ILE A 128 14.45 -1.56 -21.57
CA ILE A 128 13.28 -1.57 -20.70
C ILE A 128 13.70 -1.83 -19.26
N GLU A 129 13.44 -0.86 -18.40
CA GLU A 129 13.51 -1.00 -16.96
C GLU A 129 12.19 -1.58 -16.43
N ALA A 130 12.28 -2.75 -15.79
CA ALA A 130 11.18 -3.31 -15.02
C ALA A 130 11.27 -2.78 -13.58
N GLN A 131 10.14 -2.34 -13.05
CA GLN A 131 10.05 -1.69 -11.74
C GLN A 131 9.03 -2.42 -10.86
N GLN A 132 9.41 -2.70 -9.61
CA GLN A 132 8.53 -3.24 -8.57
C GLN A 132 8.46 -2.23 -7.41
N GLY A 133 7.27 -1.97 -6.87
CA GLY A 133 7.12 -0.96 -5.83
C GLY A 133 5.71 -0.86 -5.28
N TYR A 134 5.30 0.37 -5.00
CA TYR A 134 4.08 0.70 -4.26
C TYR A 134 3.16 1.56 -5.11
N GLY A 135 1.86 1.36 -4.98
CA GLY A 135 0.84 2.19 -5.59
C GLY A 135 0.07 2.98 -4.52
N VAL A 136 -0.31 4.21 -4.85
CA VAL A 136 -1.30 4.96 -4.07
C VAL A 136 -2.38 5.43 -5.04
N CYS A 137 -3.65 5.22 -4.71
CA CYS A 137 -4.77 5.74 -5.49
C CYS A 137 -5.64 6.61 -4.59
N ILE A 138 -5.89 7.84 -5.00
CA ILE A 138 -6.69 8.82 -4.25
C ILE A 138 -7.95 9.11 -5.04
N ARG A 139 -9.11 8.94 -4.40
CA ARG A 139 -10.41 9.10 -5.06
C ARG A 139 -10.63 10.54 -5.53
N ASP A 140 -10.40 11.49 -4.64
CA ASP A 140 -10.45 12.92 -4.96
C ASP A 140 -9.09 13.58 -4.75
N GLN A 141 -8.38 13.84 -5.85
CA GLN A 141 -7.09 14.54 -5.84
C GLN A 141 -7.17 15.95 -5.23
N SER A 142 -8.35 16.56 -5.18
CA SER A 142 -8.53 17.87 -4.56
C SER A 142 -8.27 17.87 -3.05
N LEU A 143 -8.25 16.68 -2.43
CA LEU A 143 -7.96 16.48 -1.01
C LEU A 143 -6.46 16.33 -0.73
N LEU A 144 -5.62 16.06 -1.73
CA LEU A 144 -4.17 15.93 -1.54
C LEU A 144 -3.56 17.22 -1.01
N ARG A 145 -2.58 17.10 -0.12
CA ARG A 145 -1.88 18.24 0.48
C ARG A 145 -0.39 18.00 0.56
N LYS A 146 0.38 19.09 0.50
CA LYS A 146 1.83 19.06 0.70
C LYS A 146 2.16 18.56 2.11
N ILE A 147 3.18 17.72 2.21
CA ILE A 147 3.66 17.20 3.51
C ILE A 147 4.39 18.31 4.27
N TRP A 148 5.30 19.00 3.60
CA TRP A 148 6.13 20.04 4.17
C TRP A 148 5.65 21.41 3.69
N VAL A 149 5.22 22.24 4.64
CA VAL A 149 4.79 23.61 4.38
C VAL A 149 5.61 24.48 5.32
N PRO A 150 6.48 25.38 4.83
CA PRO A 150 7.23 26.28 5.70
C PRO A 150 6.32 26.97 6.70
N ILE A 151 6.82 27.33 7.89
CA ILE A 151 6.09 28.17 8.85
C ILE A 151 6.67 29.58 8.77
N GLU A 152 6.28 30.33 7.76
CA GLU A 152 6.52 31.77 7.69
C GLU A 152 5.30 32.53 8.23
N THR A 153 5.49 33.75 8.72
CA THR A 153 4.43 34.57 9.34
C THR A 153 3.33 34.97 8.37
N ASP A 154 3.58 34.91 7.06
CA ASP A 154 2.73 35.48 6.01
C ASP A 154 2.36 34.45 4.93
N ILE A 155 2.12 33.20 5.33
CA ILE A 155 1.76 32.16 4.36
C ILE A 155 0.28 32.26 4.03
N PRO A 156 -0.09 32.43 2.74
CA PRO A 156 -1.49 32.46 2.33
C PRO A 156 -2.23 31.18 2.73
N GLU A 157 -3.51 31.34 3.07
CA GLU A 157 -4.43 30.21 3.21
C GLU A 157 -4.41 29.36 1.93
N GLY A 158 -4.38 28.03 2.09
CA GLY A 158 -4.27 27.10 0.96
C GLY A 158 -2.86 26.93 0.37
N SER A 159 -1.81 27.42 1.03
CA SER A 159 -0.41 27.17 0.64
C SER A 159 -0.01 25.69 0.56
N ASP A 160 -0.73 24.85 1.29
CA ASP A 160 -0.63 23.40 1.33
C ASP A 160 -1.36 22.71 0.16
N ASP A 161 -2.21 23.44 -0.58
CA ASP A 161 -2.86 22.94 -1.80
C ASP A 161 -1.79 22.72 -2.90
N PRO A 162 -1.69 21.50 -3.44
CA PRO A 162 -0.78 21.22 -4.53
C PRO A 162 -1.14 21.95 -5.82
N LYS A 163 -2.38 22.39 -6.04
CA LYS A 163 -2.85 22.98 -7.32
C LYS A 163 -2.10 24.23 -7.75
N MET A 164 -1.38 24.92 -6.85
CA MET A 164 -0.47 26.00 -7.25
C MET A 164 0.79 25.50 -7.98
N GLN A 165 1.06 24.19 -7.99
CA GLN A 165 2.22 23.55 -8.63
C GLN A 165 1.77 22.27 -9.34
N SER A 166 1.97 22.17 -10.66
CA SER A 166 1.52 21.04 -11.51
C SER A 166 2.12 19.66 -11.18
N MET A 167 2.86 19.52 -10.08
CA MET A 167 3.53 18.29 -9.69
C MET A 167 3.17 17.90 -8.25
N PHE A 168 2.39 16.84 -8.09
CA PHE A 168 2.01 16.25 -6.79
C PHE A 168 3.18 15.65 -5.98
N HIS A 169 4.42 15.76 -6.47
CA HIS A 169 5.62 15.25 -5.81
C HIS A 169 5.81 15.76 -4.37
N HIS A 170 5.32 16.96 -4.03
CA HIS A 170 5.38 17.50 -2.67
C HIS A 170 4.32 16.92 -1.72
N CYS A 171 3.35 16.17 -2.24
CA CYS A 171 2.31 15.50 -1.44
C CYS A 171 2.76 14.13 -0.92
N PHE A 172 3.92 13.65 -1.36
CA PHE A 172 4.43 12.33 -1.03
C PHE A 172 5.90 12.38 -0.62
N GLU A 173 6.25 11.52 0.33
CA GLU A 173 7.63 11.27 0.72
C GLU A 173 7.90 9.77 0.71
N LYS A 174 9.08 9.38 0.20
CA LYS A 174 9.54 8.00 0.18
C LYS A 174 10.68 7.84 1.17
N THR A 175 10.53 6.92 2.11
CA THR A 175 11.57 6.57 3.07
C THR A 175 12.03 5.14 2.82
N THR A 176 13.32 4.93 2.59
CA THR A 176 13.90 3.59 2.43
C THR A 176 13.97 2.88 3.78
N LEU A 177 13.43 1.66 3.85
CA LEU A 177 13.42 0.83 5.07
C LEU A 177 14.48 -0.29 5.05
N THR A 178 15.25 -0.41 3.96
CA THR A 178 16.34 -1.37 3.85
C THR A 178 17.67 -0.67 4.09
N THR A 179 18.41 -1.12 5.10
CA THR A 179 19.68 -0.51 5.53
C THR A 179 20.93 -1.19 4.98
N GLY A 180 20.77 -2.23 4.16
CA GLY A 180 21.87 -3.05 3.62
C GLY A 180 21.88 -3.16 2.09
N ALA A 181 22.93 -3.78 1.56
CA ALA A 181 23.07 -4.03 0.13
C ALA A 181 22.05 -5.07 -0.38
N TYR A 182 21.50 -4.83 -1.57
CA TYR A 182 20.64 -5.78 -2.24
C TYR A 182 21.45 -6.91 -2.89
N LEU A 183 21.17 -8.15 -2.47
CA LEU A 183 21.88 -9.36 -2.92
C LEU A 183 21.08 -10.18 -3.95
N GLY A 184 20.09 -9.55 -4.60
CA GLY A 184 19.29 -10.22 -5.63
C GLY A 184 18.29 -11.25 -5.13
N ASN A 185 18.01 -11.27 -3.83
CA ASN A 185 17.11 -12.22 -3.20
C ASN A 185 16.02 -11.50 -2.37
N ARG A 186 15.00 -12.25 -1.95
CA ARG A 186 13.86 -11.73 -1.19
C ARG A 186 14.27 -11.08 0.14
N ASP A 187 15.26 -11.65 0.81
CA ASP A 187 15.70 -11.28 2.16
C ASP A 187 16.32 -9.88 2.22
N THR A 188 16.89 -9.44 1.09
CA THR A 188 17.56 -8.15 0.95
C THR A 188 16.84 -7.21 -0.01
N GLU A 189 15.63 -7.57 -0.43
CA GLU A 189 14.86 -6.78 -1.39
C GLU A 189 14.55 -5.38 -0.81
N PRO A 190 14.84 -4.28 -1.54
CA PRO A 190 14.58 -2.92 -1.09
C PRO A 190 13.10 -2.69 -0.73
N ARG A 191 12.86 -2.12 0.45
CA ARG A 191 11.53 -1.76 0.97
C ARG A 191 11.40 -0.26 1.17
N LEU A 192 10.18 0.25 1.03
CA LEU A 192 9.86 1.66 1.24
C LEU A 192 8.71 1.79 2.25
N ALA A 193 8.68 2.91 2.94
CA ALA A 193 7.44 3.52 3.41
C ALA A 193 7.14 4.71 2.50
N VAL A 194 5.93 4.78 1.95
CA VAL A 194 5.45 5.92 1.17
C VAL A 194 4.46 6.69 2.01
N MET A 195 4.87 7.86 2.50
CA MET A 195 4.01 8.79 3.22
C MET A 195 3.27 9.68 2.22
N GLY A 196 1.98 9.92 2.47
CA GLY A 196 1.22 10.97 1.80
C GLY A 196 0.29 11.69 2.77
N ARG A 197 -0.32 12.79 2.31
CA ARG A 197 -1.29 13.55 3.10
C ARG A 197 -2.53 13.93 2.30
N ILE A 198 -3.67 13.81 2.94
CA ILE A 198 -4.90 14.48 2.53
C ILE A 198 -5.48 15.36 3.64
N ILE A 199 -6.43 16.21 3.26
CA ILE A 199 -7.31 16.95 4.16
C ILE A 199 -8.71 16.33 4.14
N LEU A 200 -9.36 16.25 5.30
CA LEU A 200 -10.77 15.93 5.44
C LEU A 200 -11.51 17.20 5.87
N PRO A 201 -12.46 17.71 5.07
CA PRO A 201 -13.32 18.79 5.51
C PRO A 201 -14.32 18.29 6.56
N ASP A 202 -14.64 19.14 7.53
CA ASP A 202 -15.77 18.97 8.45
C ASP A 202 -17.02 19.65 7.87
N ASN A 203 -18.17 19.47 8.53
CA ASN A 203 -19.42 20.17 8.20
C ASN A 203 -19.35 21.69 8.49
N SER A 204 -18.26 22.16 9.10
CA SER A 204 -17.97 23.58 9.33
C SER A 204 -17.03 24.11 8.24
N PRO A 205 -17.27 25.31 7.68
CA PRO A 205 -16.38 25.95 6.70
C PRO A 205 -14.93 26.13 7.17
N ALA A 206 -14.70 26.20 8.49
CA ALA A 206 -13.38 26.35 9.10
C ALA A 206 -12.82 25.04 9.69
N GLY A 207 -13.63 23.99 9.75
CA GLY A 207 -13.26 22.71 10.36
C GLY A 207 -12.63 21.79 9.31
N TYR A 208 -11.40 21.35 9.56
CA TYR A 208 -10.78 20.29 8.80
C TYR A 208 -9.82 19.48 9.67
N ARG A 209 -9.45 18.29 9.21
CA ARG A 209 -8.42 17.45 9.80
C ARG A 209 -7.47 16.93 8.73
N TYR A 210 -6.17 16.95 8.99
CA TYR A 210 -5.22 16.28 8.10
C TYR A 210 -5.14 14.79 8.45
N VAL A 211 -5.04 13.97 7.40
CA VAL A 211 -4.76 12.55 7.49
C VAL A 211 -3.44 12.29 6.78
N ASN A 212 -2.44 11.89 7.56
CA ASN A 212 -1.20 11.34 7.05
C ASN A 212 -1.38 9.83 6.89
N PHE A 213 -0.98 9.28 5.76
CA PHE A 213 -1.05 7.84 5.51
C PHE A 213 0.30 7.31 5.03
N LEU A 214 0.61 6.07 5.41
CA LEU A 214 1.83 5.36 5.04
C LEU A 214 1.46 4.03 4.37
N ASN A 215 1.94 3.84 3.15
CA ASN A 215 1.93 2.55 2.46
C ASN A 215 3.29 1.85 2.70
N THR A 216 3.28 0.64 3.22
CA THR A 216 4.52 -0.13 3.44
C THR A 216 4.35 -1.62 3.19
N HIS A 217 5.47 -2.31 2.96
CA HIS A 217 5.55 -3.76 2.90
C HIS A 217 6.83 -4.17 3.62
N LEU A 218 6.68 -4.66 4.85
CA LEU A 218 7.81 -5.03 5.70
C LEU A 218 8.47 -6.33 5.23
N THR A 219 9.74 -6.51 5.58
CA THR A 219 10.53 -7.63 5.08
C THR A 219 9.98 -8.98 5.53
N THR A 220 9.94 -9.93 4.59
CA THR A 220 9.83 -11.38 4.87
C THR A 220 11.15 -12.05 4.54
N LEU A 221 11.61 -12.98 5.39
CA LEU A 221 12.79 -13.79 5.11
C LEU A 221 12.41 -15.13 4.47
N LYS A 222 13.29 -15.66 3.61
CA LYS A 222 13.16 -17.00 3.05
C LYS A 222 13.24 -18.04 4.17
N GLY A 223 12.27 -18.95 4.20
CA GLY A 223 12.18 -19.96 5.27
C GLY A 223 11.56 -19.43 6.56
N GLU A 224 11.09 -18.18 6.59
CA GLU A 224 10.22 -17.72 7.66
C GLU A 224 8.94 -18.57 7.68
N ARG A 225 8.45 -18.89 8.88
CA ARG A 225 7.23 -19.69 9.13
C ARG A 225 7.30 -21.13 8.62
N THR A 226 8.48 -21.66 8.32
CA THR A 226 8.71 -23.08 8.00
C THR A 226 9.25 -23.89 9.19
N GLY A 227 9.11 -23.38 10.42
CA GLY A 227 9.55 -24.04 11.67
C GLY A 227 10.94 -23.66 12.20
N SER A 228 11.69 -22.81 11.50
CA SER A 228 13.01 -22.34 11.98
C SER A 228 12.86 -21.18 12.96
N ILE A 229 13.04 -21.46 14.26
CA ILE A 229 12.97 -20.45 15.33
C ILE A 229 13.94 -19.30 15.08
N ARG A 230 15.19 -19.63 14.72
CA ARG A 230 16.23 -18.63 14.45
C ARG A 230 15.86 -17.67 13.31
N ILE A 231 15.30 -18.19 12.22
CA ILE A 231 14.90 -17.36 11.07
C ILE A 231 13.68 -16.49 11.45
N ASN A 232 12.71 -17.05 12.18
CA ASN A 232 11.54 -16.29 12.63
C ASN A 232 11.94 -15.13 13.55
N GLN A 233 12.86 -15.36 14.50
CA GLN A 233 13.39 -14.31 15.38
C GLN A 233 14.13 -13.23 14.59
N GLN A 234 14.98 -13.63 13.64
CA GLN A 234 15.71 -12.69 12.79
C GLN A 234 14.76 -11.85 11.92
N ALA A 235 13.72 -12.48 11.36
CA ALA A 235 12.71 -11.79 10.57
C ALA A 235 11.96 -10.75 11.41
N SER A 236 11.54 -11.12 12.62
CA SER A 236 10.83 -10.23 13.53
C SER A 236 11.70 -9.06 14.02
N ALA A 237 12.96 -9.33 14.37
CA ALA A 237 13.91 -8.28 14.72
C ALA A 237 14.14 -7.28 13.56
N THR A 238 14.23 -7.80 12.32
CA THR A 238 14.39 -6.96 11.12
C THR A 238 13.18 -6.05 10.94
N ARG A 239 11.96 -6.59 11.02
CA ARG A 239 10.74 -5.79 10.88
C ARG A 239 10.55 -4.79 12.03
N SER A 240 10.95 -5.14 13.24
CA SER A 240 10.94 -4.23 14.38
C SER A 240 11.88 -3.03 14.16
N ILE A 241 13.04 -3.23 13.56
CA ILE A 241 13.93 -2.12 13.14
C ILE A 241 13.22 -1.24 12.09
N GLN A 242 12.57 -1.85 11.08
CA GLN A 242 11.84 -1.11 10.04
C GLN A 242 10.68 -0.29 10.62
N LEU A 243 9.92 -0.85 11.55
CA LEU A 243 8.85 -0.13 12.24
C LEU A 243 9.38 1.00 13.13
N ASN A 244 10.49 0.79 13.84
CA ASN A 244 11.14 1.87 14.59
C ASN A 244 11.62 3.00 13.66
N MET A 245 12.10 2.69 12.46
CA MET A 245 12.40 3.73 11.46
C MET A 245 11.15 4.49 11.04
N ILE A 246 10.01 3.81 10.82
CA ILE A 246 8.74 4.49 10.48
C ILE A 246 8.29 5.38 11.64
N LEU A 247 8.22 4.84 12.85
CA LEU A 247 7.72 5.57 14.02
C LEU A 247 8.64 6.75 14.37
N ASN A 248 9.94 6.54 14.50
CA ASN A 248 10.85 7.59 14.97
C ASN A 248 11.24 8.55 13.84
N ASN A 249 11.57 8.04 12.65
CA ASN A 249 12.17 8.87 11.60
C ASN A 249 11.15 9.42 10.61
N VAL A 250 9.90 8.97 10.64
CA VAL A 250 8.83 9.50 9.79
C VAL A 250 7.73 10.13 10.63
N VAL A 251 7.10 9.37 11.52
CA VAL A 251 5.98 9.86 12.34
C VAL A 251 6.45 10.93 13.32
N SER A 252 7.38 10.60 14.23
CA SER A 252 7.89 11.55 15.23
C SER A 252 8.63 12.72 14.58
N ALA A 253 9.47 12.46 13.57
CA ALA A 253 10.16 13.52 12.83
C ALA A 253 9.19 14.55 12.23
N TYR A 254 8.05 14.13 11.68
CA TYR A 254 7.02 15.07 11.22
C TYR A 254 6.32 15.78 12.38
N GLN A 255 6.00 15.06 13.46
CA GLN A 255 5.34 15.64 14.64
C GLN A 255 6.19 16.74 15.30
N GLU A 256 7.51 16.58 15.27
CA GLU A 256 8.52 17.49 15.82
C GLU A 256 8.96 18.58 14.84
N ALA A 257 8.49 18.56 13.59
CA ALA A 257 8.86 19.52 12.55
C ALA A 257 8.18 20.90 12.74
N ASP A 258 8.48 21.56 13.86
CA ASP A 258 7.91 22.82 14.31
C ASP A 258 8.12 24.02 13.34
N LYS A 259 8.92 23.85 12.28
CA LYS A 259 9.21 24.88 11.27
C LYS A 259 8.62 24.58 9.89
N TYR A 260 8.10 23.37 9.65
CA TYR A 260 7.71 22.91 8.30
C TYR A 260 6.38 22.15 8.29
N ARG A 261 5.38 22.71 8.98
CA ARG A 261 4.04 22.17 9.07
C ARG A 261 2.99 23.28 9.04
N VAL A 262 1.78 23.02 8.52
CA VAL A 262 0.69 24.01 8.57
C VAL A 262 0.47 24.48 10.02
N ARG A 263 0.46 25.80 10.28
CA ARG A 263 0.37 26.38 11.63
C ARG A 263 -0.89 25.92 12.38
N ARG A 264 -0.75 25.82 13.71
CA ARG A 264 -1.84 25.51 14.67
C ARG A 264 -2.68 26.73 15.07
N SER A 265 -2.59 27.85 14.35
CA SER A 265 -3.14 29.14 14.79
C SER A 265 -4.67 29.24 14.78
N THR A 266 -5.39 28.18 14.40
CA THR A 266 -6.83 28.07 14.58
C THR A 266 -7.15 27.39 15.92
N PRO A 267 -7.82 28.09 16.86
CA PRO A 267 -8.20 27.54 18.18
C PRO A 267 -8.98 26.22 18.12
N ASP A 268 -9.62 25.91 16.99
CA ASP A 268 -10.49 24.75 16.78
C ASP A 268 -9.84 23.63 15.93
N ARG A 269 -8.53 23.68 15.67
CA ARG A 269 -7.88 22.66 14.83
C ARG A 269 -7.79 21.31 15.55
N LYS A 270 -8.40 20.29 14.94
CA LYS A 270 -8.34 18.88 15.37
C LYS A 270 -6.95 18.28 15.12
N GLU A 271 -6.53 17.34 15.96
CA GLU A 271 -5.25 16.64 15.84
C GLU A 271 -5.12 15.91 14.50
N ASP A 272 -3.91 15.87 13.92
CA ASP A 272 -3.67 15.11 12.69
C ASP A 272 -3.85 13.60 12.97
N VAL A 273 -4.39 12.88 12.00
CA VAL A 273 -4.52 11.42 12.04
C VAL A 273 -3.37 10.79 11.28
N TRP A 274 -2.93 9.62 11.75
CA TRP A 274 -1.93 8.79 11.11
C TRP A 274 -2.51 7.43 10.77
N ILE A 275 -2.33 6.99 9.53
CA ILE A 275 -2.71 5.66 9.05
C ILE A 275 -1.45 4.95 8.56
N ILE A 276 -1.17 3.75 9.06
CA ILE A 276 -0.08 2.88 8.59
C ILE A 276 -0.71 1.61 8.06
N ALA A 277 -0.54 1.33 6.77
CA ALA A 277 -1.18 0.17 6.15
C ALA A 277 -0.30 -0.55 5.14
N GLY A 278 -0.57 -1.85 5.01
CA GLY A 278 0.10 -2.73 4.05
C GLY A 278 0.34 -4.14 4.60
N ASP A 279 1.14 -4.89 3.85
CA ASP A 279 1.65 -6.20 4.28
C ASP A 279 2.77 -5.99 5.31
N LEU A 280 2.42 -6.00 6.59
CA LEU A 280 3.38 -5.87 7.68
C LEU A 280 4.14 -7.17 7.94
N ASN A 281 3.79 -8.27 7.27
CA ASN A 281 4.39 -9.59 7.48
C ASN A 281 4.44 -10.01 8.96
N SER A 282 3.44 -9.57 9.74
CA SER A 282 3.44 -9.69 11.20
C SER A 282 2.05 -10.09 11.69
N THR A 283 1.95 -11.05 12.62
CA THR A 283 0.66 -11.46 13.19
C THR A 283 0.16 -10.47 14.24
N ALA A 284 -1.13 -10.54 14.59
CA ALA A 284 -1.73 -9.61 15.55
C ALA A 284 -1.10 -9.65 16.95
N GLU A 285 -0.44 -10.76 17.30
CA GLU A 285 0.24 -11.01 18.58
C GLU A 285 1.76 -10.73 18.51
N SER A 286 2.27 -10.35 17.33
CA SER A 286 3.70 -10.10 17.13
C SER A 286 4.22 -8.89 17.91
N GLU A 287 5.54 -8.82 18.08
CA GLU A 287 6.21 -7.66 18.70
C GLU A 287 5.98 -6.39 17.87
N GLU A 288 5.98 -6.53 16.55
CA GLU A 288 5.74 -5.48 15.55
C GLU A 288 4.38 -4.80 15.74
N VAL A 289 3.29 -5.58 15.80
CA VAL A 289 1.94 -5.03 16.02
C VAL A 289 1.81 -4.49 17.45
N SER A 290 2.45 -5.13 18.43
CA SER A 290 2.49 -4.63 19.80
C SER A 290 3.21 -3.28 19.92
N LEU A 291 4.26 -3.05 19.14
CA LEU A 291 4.98 -1.78 19.07
C LEU A 291 4.07 -0.66 18.56
N LEU A 292 3.31 -0.91 17.49
CA LEU A 292 2.33 0.04 16.95
C LEU A 292 1.23 0.37 17.97
N ARG A 293 0.69 -0.64 18.66
CA ARG A 293 -0.31 -0.43 19.72
C ARG A 293 0.23 0.42 20.88
N ARG A 294 1.46 0.14 21.34
CA ARG A 294 2.12 0.95 22.37
C ARG A 294 2.36 2.40 21.92
N ALA A 295 2.57 2.61 20.63
CA ALA A 295 2.70 3.93 20.02
C ALA A 295 1.35 4.64 19.79
N GLY A 296 0.23 4.06 20.23
CA GLY A 296 -1.08 4.71 20.11
C GLY A 296 -1.80 4.45 18.79
N PHE A 297 -1.53 3.32 18.11
CA PHE A 297 -2.28 2.90 16.92
C PHE A 297 -3.27 1.76 17.22
N LEU A 298 -4.51 1.90 16.76
CA LEU A 298 -5.54 0.85 16.74
C LEU A 298 -5.49 0.10 15.42
N ASP A 299 -5.79 -1.20 15.44
CA ASP A 299 -6.05 -1.94 14.21
C ASP A 299 -7.47 -1.64 13.74
N GLY A 300 -7.60 -1.04 12.55
CA GLY A 300 -8.88 -0.72 11.91
C GLY A 300 -9.59 -1.95 11.34
N THR A 301 -8.98 -3.14 11.39
CA THR A 301 -9.59 -4.40 10.95
C THR A 301 -9.37 -5.50 11.99
N PRO A 302 -9.88 -5.33 13.22
CA PRO A 302 -9.56 -6.23 14.32
C PRO A 302 -10.12 -7.65 14.13
N ASP A 303 -11.28 -7.79 13.48
CA ASP A 303 -11.83 -9.09 13.08
C ASP A 303 -11.15 -9.57 11.80
N LYS A 304 -10.12 -10.40 11.96
CA LYS A 304 -9.33 -10.97 10.85
C LYS A 304 -9.97 -12.24 10.24
N LYS A 305 -11.26 -12.52 10.46
CA LYS A 305 -11.94 -13.65 9.81
C LYS A 305 -12.19 -13.34 8.33
N LEU A 306 -11.74 -14.22 7.44
CA LEU A 306 -11.91 -14.06 6.01
C LEU A 306 -13.37 -14.17 5.58
N VAL A 307 -13.76 -13.27 4.70
CA VAL A 307 -14.97 -13.38 3.88
C VAL A 307 -14.55 -13.66 2.44
N ASP A 308 -15.29 -14.53 1.77
CA ASP A 308 -15.11 -14.79 0.35
C ASP A 308 -16.47 -15.01 -0.32
N ALA A 309 -16.54 -14.78 -1.63
CA ALA A 309 -17.77 -14.90 -2.40
C ALA A 309 -18.25 -16.36 -2.59
N THR A 310 -17.42 -17.36 -2.28
CA THR A 310 -17.65 -18.75 -2.69
C THR A 310 -17.82 -19.73 -1.54
N GLY A 311 -17.75 -19.28 -0.29
CA GLY A 311 -17.72 -20.16 0.87
C GLY A 311 -16.52 -21.10 0.84
N SER A 312 -15.35 -20.59 0.43
CA SER A 312 -14.16 -21.42 0.28
C SER A 312 -13.72 -22.00 1.62
N GLN A 313 -12.78 -22.95 1.62
CA GLN A 313 -12.30 -23.52 2.89
C GLN A 313 -11.70 -22.48 3.84
N PHE A 314 -11.25 -21.33 3.33
CA PHE A 314 -10.71 -20.24 4.14
C PHE A 314 -11.80 -19.34 4.75
N HIS A 315 -13.06 -19.45 4.31
CA HIS A 315 -14.16 -18.66 4.81
C HIS A 315 -14.30 -18.81 6.33
N ASN A 316 -14.46 -17.70 7.05
CA ASN A 316 -14.47 -17.60 8.51
C ASN A 316 -13.20 -18.08 9.24
N GLN A 317 -12.13 -18.44 8.53
CA GLN A 317 -10.82 -18.66 9.15
C GLN A 317 -10.10 -17.33 9.39
N ILE A 318 -9.29 -17.27 10.44
CA ILE A 318 -8.51 -16.08 10.78
C ILE A 318 -7.31 -15.98 9.83
N GLY A 319 -7.26 -14.94 9.02
CA GLY A 319 -6.08 -14.63 8.22
C GLY A 319 -6.31 -13.55 7.16
N THR A 320 -5.22 -13.14 6.53
CA THR A 320 -5.22 -12.18 5.41
C THR A 320 -4.32 -12.66 4.27
N LYS A 321 -3.52 -13.70 4.49
CA LYS A 321 -2.68 -14.36 3.49
C LYS A 321 -2.87 -15.88 3.55
N TRP A 322 -2.89 -16.56 2.42
CA TRP A 322 -2.93 -18.03 2.33
C TRP A 322 -1.87 -18.57 1.36
N SER A 323 -1.80 -19.89 1.19
CA SER A 323 -0.97 -20.49 0.16
C SER A 323 -1.82 -20.89 -1.04
N LEU A 324 -1.47 -20.40 -2.23
CA LEU A 324 -2.10 -20.84 -3.49
C LEU A 324 -1.72 -22.27 -3.88
N ASN A 325 -0.57 -22.77 -3.40
CA ASN A 325 -0.05 -24.09 -3.77
C ASN A 325 -0.36 -25.18 -2.73
N ASN A 326 -0.73 -24.80 -1.51
CA ASN A 326 -1.08 -25.73 -0.45
C ASN A 326 -2.23 -25.19 0.38
N THR A 327 -3.44 -25.48 -0.08
CA THR A 327 -4.66 -24.93 0.51
C THR A 327 -5.03 -25.59 1.85
N ASN A 328 -4.33 -26.66 2.25
CA ASN A 328 -4.47 -27.28 3.57
C ASN A 328 -3.77 -26.48 4.68
N LEU A 329 -2.88 -25.55 4.33
CA LEU A 329 -2.27 -24.67 5.33
C LEU A 329 -3.28 -23.62 5.77
N PRO A 330 -3.43 -23.38 7.08
CA PRO A 330 -4.31 -22.33 7.56
C PRO A 330 -3.81 -20.96 7.07
N PRO A 331 -4.73 -20.02 6.79
CA PRO A 331 -4.35 -18.66 6.47
C PRO A 331 -3.69 -17.99 7.68
N THR A 332 -2.94 -16.92 7.43
CA THR A 332 -2.23 -16.15 8.46
C THR A 332 -2.58 -14.69 8.31
N ALA A 333 -2.85 -13.98 9.42
CA ALA A 333 -3.12 -12.55 9.41
C ALA A 333 -1.79 -11.78 9.40
N LEU A 334 -1.50 -11.07 8.31
CA LEU A 334 -0.23 -10.37 8.07
C LEU A 334 -0.42 -8.94 7.58
N ASP A 335 -1.61 -8.63 7.07
CA ASP A 335 -1.99 -7.35 6.50
C ASP A 335 -2.77 -6.55 7.55
N HIS A 336 -2.43 -5.26 7.69
CA HIS A 336 -3.01 -4.40 8.72
C HIS A 336 -3.28 -3.00 8.18
N ILE A 337 -4.28 -2.34 8.74
CA ILE A 337 -4.55 -0.91 8.57
C ILE A 337 -4.62 -0.33 9.98
N MET A 338 -3.55 0.33 10.40
CA MET A 338 -3.38 0.84 11.76
C MET A 338 -3.65 2.34 11.78
N CYS A 339 -4.49 2.83 12.70
CA CYS A 339 -4.88 4.24 12.80
C CYS A 339 -4.54 4.81 14.20
N GLY A 340 -3.91 5.97 14.25
CA GLY A 340 -3.52 6.65 15.48
C GLY A 340 -3.72 8.16 15.41
N LEU A 341 -3.87 8.79 16.57
CA LEU A 341 -3.94 10.25 16.72
C LEU A 341 -2.61 10.79 17.23
N GLU A 342 -2.27 12.00 16.80
CA GLU A 342 -0.95 12.61 17.04
C GLU A 342 -0.55 12.70 18.53
N ARG A 343 -1.49 12.85 19.47
CA ARG A 343 -1.13 13.21 20.87
C ARG A 343 -1.91 12.48 21.97
N THR A 344 -2.69 11.45 21.65
CA THR A 344 -3.48 10.74 22.67
C THR A 344 -3.10 9.26 22.78
N SER A 345 -2.60 8.87 23.97
CA SER A 345 -2.66 7.50 24.45
C SER A 345 -4.12 7.20 24.85
N PHE A 346 -4.77 6.33 24.09
CA PHE A 346 -6.21 6.00 24.05
C PHE A 346 -7.11 6.29 25.26
N SER A 347 -8.31 6.76 24.93
CA SER A 347 -9.50 5.90 25.11
C SER A 347 -10.01 5.53 23.72
N GLU A 348 -10.48 4.29 23.52
CA GLU A 348 -11.12 3.81 22.27
C GLU A 348 -12.30 4.69 21.80
N ASN A 349 -12.78 5.59 22.67
CA ASN A 349 -13.94 6.45 22.46
C ASN A 349 -13.79 7.55 21.38
N GLY A 350 -12.64 7.63 20.68
CA GLY A 350 -12.35 8.72 19.73
C GLY A 350 -12.29 8.32 18.25
N ILE A 351 -12.25 7.02 17.93
CA ILE A 351 -12.22 6.52 16.54
C ILE A 351 -13.27 5.42 16.43
N ASP A 352 -14.32 5.67 15.67
CA ASP A 352 -15.34 4.66 15.41
C ASP A 352 -15.00 3.87 14.13
N LEU A 353 -15.04 2.54 14.27
CA LEU A 353 -14.68 1.54 13.26
C LEU A 353 -15.91 0.82 12.68
N THR A 354 -17.14 1.27 12.97
CA THR A 354 -18.39 0.58 12.60
C THR A 354 -18.51 0.30 11.10
N GLY A 355 -17.93 1.14 10.24
CA GLY A 355 -17.89 0.91 8.78
C GLY A 355 -16.73 0.04 8.29
N SER A 356 -15.83 -0.43 9.17
CA SER A 356 -14.71 -1.29 8.77
C SER A 356 -15.18 -2.70 8.45
N MET A 357 -14.53 -3.34 7.47
CA MET A 357 -14.96 -4.63 6.95
C MET A 357 -13.94 -5.72 7.28
N ARG A 358 -14.45 -6.96 7.32
CA ARG A 358 -13.60 -8.15 7.40
C ARG A 358 -12.71 -8.25 6.16
N PRO A 359 -11.51 -8.86 6.27
CA PRO A 359 -10.66 -9.16 5.12
C PRO A 359 -11.41 -9.94 4.05
N TYR A 360 -11.36 -9.46 2.81
CA TYR A 360 -12.06 -10.07 1.68
C TYR A 360 -11.11 -10.78 0.73
N ARG A 361 -11.36 -12.05 0.43
CA ARG A 361 -10.65 -12.78 -0.62
C ARG A 361 -11.43 -12.65 -1.94
N PRO A 362 -10.97 -11.81 -2.89
CA PRO A 362 -11.62 -11.71 -4.19
C PRO A 362 -11.40 -12.96 -5.03
N ARG A 363 -12.37 -13.29 -5.89
CA ARG A 363 -12.22 -14.35 -6.88
C ARG A 363 -11.67 -13.78 -8.19
N PHE A 364 -10.58 -14.37 -8.69
CA PHE A 364 -10.12 -14.05 -10.04
C PHE A 364 -11.00 -14.76 -11.08
N PRO A 365 -11.32 -14.10 -12.22
CA PRO A 365 -12.09 -14.74 -13.29
C PRO A 365 -11.33 -15.95 -13.86
N GLU A 366 -12.09 -16.93 -14.37
CA GLU A 366 -11.51 -18.11 -15.01
C GLU A 366 -10.54 -17.71 -16.14
N GLY A 367 -9.37 -18.34 -16.17
CA GLY A 367 -8.30 -18.04 -17.13
C GLY A 367 -7.37 -16.89 -16.75
N TYR A 368 -7.46 -16.40 -15.51
CA TYR A 368 -6.55 -15.39 -14.93
C TYR A 368 -5.93 -15.82 -13.58
N GLU A 369 -6.01 -17.11 -13.24
CA GLU A 369 -5.52 -17.67 -11.98
C GLU A 369 -4.01 -17.44 -11.79
N GLU A 370 -3.24 -17.29 -12.88
CA GLU A 370 -1.81 -16.99 -12.78
C GLU A 370 -1.49 -15.62 -12.16
N PHE A 371 -2.48 -14.73 -12.12
CA PHE A 371 -2.38 -13.39 -11.53
C PHE A 371 -3.04 -13.27 -10.16
N GLU A 372 -3.71 -14.34 -9.69
CA GLU A 372 -4.37 -14.37 -8.38
C GLU A 372 -3.37 -13.99 -7.29
N THR A 373 -3.74 -13.08 -6.40
CA THR A 373 -2.93 -12.75 -5.23
C THR A 373 -3.26 -13.70 -4.08
N ASP A 374 -2.26 -14.00 -3.25
CA ASP A 374 -2.42 -14.83 -2.06
C ASP A 374 -2.79 -14.00 -0.82
N HIS A 375 -3.17 -12.72 -1.02
CA HIS A 375 -3.59 -11.77 0.01
C HIS A 375 -5.05 -11.33 -0.15
N ALA A 376 -5.71 -11.15 0.99
CA ALA A 376 -7.01 -10.51 1.09
C ALA A 376 -6.89 -9.01 0.84
N VAL A 377 -8.00 -8.42 0.42
CA VAL A 377 -8.25 -6.99 0.45
C VAL A 377 -8.61 -6.60 1.88
N MET A 378 -7.92 -5.60 2.41
CA MET A 378 -8.21 -5.01 3.72
C MET A 378 -8.96 -3.70 3.52
N PHE A 379 -10.01 -3.44 4.31
CA PHE A 379 -10.78 -2.20 4.26
C PHE A 379 -11.14 -1.72 5.66
N SER A 380 -10.83 -0.46 5.96
CA SER A 380 -11.21 0.20 7.20
C SER A 380 -11.91 1.52 6.92
N SER A 381 -12.98 1.78 7.66
CA SER A 381 -13.62 3.09 7.75
C SER A 381 -13.37 3.65 9.15
N PHE A 382 -12.84 4.87 9.20
CA PHE A 382 -12.57 5.59 10.44
C PHE A 382 -13.44 6.82 10.51
N GLU A 383 -14.34 6.87 11.50
CA GLU A 383 -15.05 8.08 11.89
C GLU A 383 -14.21 8.83 12.94
N LEU A 384 -13.89 10.09 12.63
CA LEU A 384 -12.86 10.94 13.22
C LEU A 384 -13.39 12.23 13.84
#